data_AF-A0A7S3AL46-F1
#
_entry.id   AF-A0A7S3AL46-F1
#
_cell.length_a   1.000
_cell.length_b   1.000
_cell.length_c   1.000
_cell.angle_alpha   90.00
_cell.angle_beta   90.00
_cell.angle_gamma   90.00
#
_symmetry.space_group_name_H-M   'P 1'
#
loop_
_entity.id
_entity.type
_entity.pdbx_description
1 polymer ?
#
loop_
_entity_poly.entity_id
_entity_poly.type
_entity_poly.pdbx_seq_one_letter_code
_entity_poly.pdbx_strand_id
1 'polypeptide(L)'
;DLASERGIQIPSRTDWDPAMLRDRLRAWAAAEGEGTPLFPEGYLEERAAPFSNADGGQLFAAAALGLVNLGGAAYLGSLLSQIPPAANIPAELALLQSVFPFLVTYALSYVVIPGARFLKLQADNLQIEQRNTNRRMWRDALSQGGTALRSRLDAAASRKQSLRVVRKEDIEFDSAKGLAQQPVEPTALYDDFDRRLRERSGE
;
A
#
# COMPACT_ATOMS: atom_id res chain seq x y z
N ASP A 1 -8.93 -1.26 10.75
CA ASP A 1 -9.28 0.16 10.57
C ASP A 1 -10.33 0.36 9.50
N LEU A 2 -10.05 0.37 8.19
CA LEU A 2 -11.10 0.56 7.17
C LEU A 2 -12.21 -0.51 7.18
N ALA A 3 -11.85 -1.77 7.38
CA ALA A 3 -12.82 -2.85 7.47
C ALA A 3 -13.66 -2.75 8.75
N SER A 4 -13.05 -2.43 9.89
CA SER A 4 -13.76 -2.21 11.16
C SER A 4 -14.65 -0.96 11.14
N GLU A 5 -14.20 0.14 10.51
CA GLU A 5 -14.99 1.35 10.25
C GLU A 5 -16.24 1.05 9.42
N ARG A 6 -16.17 0.05 8.53
CA ARG A 6 -17.30 -0.39 7.68
C ARG A 6 -18.02 -1.64 8.21
N GLY A 7 -17.82 -2.01 9.48
CA GLY A 7 -18.49 -3.17 10.10
C GLY A 7 -18.05 -4.53 9.55
N ILE A 8 -17.00 -4.57 8.73
CA ILE A 8 -16.41 -5.80 8.19
C ILE A 8 -15.47 -6.39 9.24
N GLN A 9 -15.93 -7.43 9.92
CA GLN A 9 -15.08 -8.23 10.80
C GLN A 9 -14.08 -9.04 9.96
N ILE A 10 -12.79 -8.68 10.04
CA ILE A 10 -11.71 -9.47 9.46
C ILE A 10 -11.24 -10.47 10.54
N PRO A 11 -11.19 -11.78 10.26
CA PRO A 11 -10.68 -12.77 11.20
C PRO A 11 -9.20 -12.54 11.51
N SER A 12 -8.75 -13.08 12.65
CA SER A 12 -7.35 -13.02 13.09
C SER A 12 -6.39 -13.50 12.00
N ARG A 13 -5.17 -12.94 12.00
CA ARG A 13 -4.11 -13.19 11.01
C ARG A 13 -3.79 -14.68 10.81
N THR A 14 -4.10 -15.52 11.79
CA THR A 14 -3.91 -16.98 11.79
C THR A 14 -4.89 -17.73 10.88
N ASP A 15 -6.05 -17.13 10.55
CA ASP A 15 -7.16 -17.77 9.83
C ASP A 15 -7.42 -17.10 8.47
N TRP A 16 -6.36 -16.55 7.87
CA TRP A 16 -6.45 -15.68 6.70
C TRP A 16 -6.61 -16.50 5.40
N ASP A 17 -7.83 -16.55 4.87
CA ASP A 17 -8.13 -17.08 3.53
C ASP A 17 -8.46 -15.93 2.55
N PRO A 18 -7.68 -15.74 1.47
CA PRO A 18 -7.96 -14.75 0.42
C PRO A 18 -9.33 -14.93 -0.26
N ALA A 19 -9.84 -16.15 -0.37
CA ALA A 19 -11.15 -16.42 -0.96
C ALA A 19 -12.27 -15.91 -0.06
N MET A 20 -12.20 -16.24 1.24
CA MET A 20 -13.15 -15.74 2.24
C MET A 20 -13.21 -14.20 2.30
N LEU A 21 -12.07 -13.50 2.19
CA LEU A 21 -12.07 -12.03 2.15
C LEU A 21 -12.81 -11.48 0.92
N ARG A 22 -12.57 -12.08 -0.26
CA ARG A 22 -13.27 -11.69 -1.50
C ARG A 22 -14.77 -11.92 -1.38
N ASP A 23 -15.19 -13.04 -0.81
CA ASP A 23 -16.60 -13.37 -0.66
C ASP A 23 -17.29 -12.45 0.35
N ARG A 24 -16.63 -12.11 1.46
CA ARG A 24 -17.13 -11.10 2.41
C ARG A 24 -17.22 -9.71 1.81
N LEU A 25 -16.22 -9.30 1.01
CA LEU A 25 -16.26 -8.01 0.32
C LEU A 25 -17.37 -7.96 -0.73
N ARG A 26 -17.63 -9.07 -1.45
CA ARG A 26 -18.76 -9.17 -2.38
C ARG A 26 -20.10 -9.15 -1.66
N ALA A 27 -20.22 -9.86 -0.54
CA ALA A 27 -21.43 -9.88 0.28
C ALA A 27 -21.71 -8.50 0.88
N TRP A 28 -20.70 -7.83 1.41
CA TRP A 28 -20.77 -6.43 1.87
C TRP A 28 -21.18 -5.50 0.73
N ALA A 29 -20.51 -5.56 -0.43
CA ALA A 29 -20.84 -4.72 -1.58
C ALA A 29 -22.25 -4.99 -2.14
N ALA A 30 -22.75 -6.23 -2.05
CA ALA A 30 -24.11 -6.60 -2.43
C ALA A 30 -25.15 -6.15 -1.38
N ALA A 31 -24.79 -6.16 -0.09
CA ALA A 31 -25.64 -5.71 1.00
C ALA A 31 -25.77 -4.17 1.05
N GLU A 32 -24.71 -3.43 0.69
CA GLU A 32 -24.76 -1.98 0.44
C GLU A 32 -25.53 -1.63 -0.86
N GLY A 33 -25.81 -2.64 -1.69
CA GLY A 33 -26.19 -2.53 -3.08
C GLY A 33 -27.67 -2.26 -3.32
N GLU A 34 -28.23 -1.19 -2.77
CA GLU A 34 -29.33 -0.43 -3.40
C GLU A 34 -29.20 1.05 -3.04
N GLY A 35 -28.33 1.79 -3.75
CA GLY A 35 -28.37 3.25 -3.81
C GLY A 35 -27.17 4.01 -3.24
N THR A 36 -26.27 3.39 -2.47
CA THR A 36 -25.09 4.09 -1.93
C THR A 36 -23.86 3.84 -2.80
N PRO A 37 -23.28 4.87 -3.46
CA PRO A 37 -22.06 4.70 -4.23
C PRO A 37 -20.91 4.23 -3.33
N LEU A 38 -20.20 3.17 -3.74
CA LEU A 38 -19.03 2.60 -3.04
C LEU A 38 -17.97 3.66 -2.68
N PHE A 39 -17.86 4.68 -3.54
CA PHE A 39 -17.04 5.87 -3.36
C PHE A 39 -17.94 7.11 -3.49
N PRO A 40 -18.46 7.66 -2.37
CA PRO A 40 -19.35 8.83 -2.39
C PRO A 40 -18.77 10.03 -3.14
N GLU A 41 -17.45 10.21 -3.03
CA GLU A 41 -16.69 11.28 -3.69
C GLU A 41 -16.42 11.01 -5.20
N GLY A 42 -16.74 9.82 -5.71
CA GLY A 42 -16.48 9.41 -7.09
C GLY A 42 -15.04 8.97 -7.38
N TYR A 43 -14.16 8.92 -6.38
CA TYR A 43 -12.79 8.43 -6.50
C TYR A 43 -12.27 7.84 -5.18
N LEU A 44 -11.17 7.10 -5.25
CA LEU A 44 -10.44 6.56 -4.10
C LEU A 44 -9.35 7.53 -3.65
N GLU A 45 -9.29 7.82 -2.35
CA GLU A 45 -8.23 8.63 -1.75
C GLU A 45 -7.30 7.75 -0.90
N GLU A 46 -6.01 7.74 -1.24
CA GLU A 46 -4.99 7.08 -0.43
C GLU A 46 -4.70 7.93 0.82
N ARG A 47 -4.68 7.31 2.00
CA ARG A 47 -4.33 8.02 3.24
C ARG A 47 -2.82 8.21 3.35
N ALA A 48 -2.39 9.40 3.75
CA ALA A 48 -1.00 9.64 4.13
C ALA A 48 -0.62 8.77 5.35
N ALA A 49 0.60 8.28 5.37
CA ALA A 49 1.10 7.50 6.48
C ALA A 49 1.50 8.46 7.63
N PRO A 50 0.94 8.30 8.85
CA PRO A 50 1.28 9.16 9.97
C PRO A 50 2.68 8.86 10.49
N PHE A 51 3.35 9.87 11.04
CA PHE A 51 4.67 9.69 11.65
C PHE A 51 4.61 8.72 12.83
N SER A 52 3.63 8.88 13.71
CA SER A 52 3.41 8.00 14.85
C SER A 52 1.93 7.86 15.12
N ASN A 53 1.54 6.74 15.72
CA ASN A 53 0.20 6.55 16.29
C ASN A 53 0.11 7.07 17.74
N ALA A 54 1.22 7.59 18.26
CA ALA A 54 1.28 8.20 19.59
C ALA A 54 0.47 9.51 19.61
N ASP A 55 -0.14 9.80 20.75
CA ASP A 55 -0.83 11.07 20.96
C ASP A 55 0.16 12.25 20.90
N GLY A 56 -0.34 13.46 20.61
CA GLY A 56 0.47 14.67 20.52
C GLY A 56 1.29 14.94 21.79
N GLY A 57 0.74 14.66 22.98
CA GLY A 57 1.46 14.80 24.24
C GLY A 57 2.65 13.83 24.36
N GLN A 58 2.48 12.59 23.90
CA GLN A 58 3.55 11.58 23.90
C GLN A 58 4.66 11.94 22.92
N LEU A 59 4.30 12.43 21.74
CA LEU A 59 5.26 12.92 20.74
C LEU A 59 6.07 14.10 21.28
N PHE A 60 5.40 15.06 21.92
CA PHE A 60 6.06 16.21 22.54
C PHE A 60 7.00 15.78 23.66
N ALA A 61 6.54 14.91 24.57
CA ALA A 61 7.35 14.39 25.66
C ALA A 61 8.58 13.63 25.13
N ALA A 62 8.41 12.81 24.10
CA ALA A 62 9.52 12.09 23.47
C ALA A 62 10.55 13.04 22.84
N ALA A 63 10.09 14.10 22.17
CA ALA A 63 10.95 15.14 21.59
C ALA A 63 11.69 15.92 22.68
N ALA A 64 11.00 16.35 23.73
CA ALA A 64 11.59 17.05 24.87
C ALA A 64 12.64 16.19 25.57
N LEU A 65 12.35 14.91 25.80
CA LEU A 65 13.31 13.96 26.37
C LEU A 65 14.54 13.79 25.49
N GLY A 66 14.37 13.76 24.17
CA GLY A 66 15.48 13.70 23.22
C GLY A 66 16.40 14.91 23.31
N LEU A 67 15.83 16.12 23.41
CA LEU A 67 16.60 17.36 23.60
C LEU A 67 17.34 17.38 24.93
N VAL A 68 16.68 16.96 26.02
CA VAL A 68 17.30 16.85 27.35
C VAL A 68 18.45 15.84 27.33
N ASN A 69 18.26 14.67 26.73
CA ASN A 69 19.29 13.63 26.65
C ASN A 69 20.52 14.09 25.83
N LEU A 70 20.27 14.67 24.64
CA LEU A 70 21.36 15.17 23.79
C LEU A 70 22.09 16.35 24.43
N GLY A 71 21.36 17.29 25.04
CA GLY A 71 21.92 18.42 25.77
C GLY A 71 22.72 17.97 27.00
N GLY A 72 22.21 16.98 27.75
CA GLY A 72 22.90 16.38 28.88
C GLY A 72 24.19 15.67 28.46
N ALA A 73 24.17 14.92 27.36
CA ALA A 73 25.38 14.28 26.81
C ALA A 73 26.41 15.33 26.35
N ALA A 74 25.98 16.41 25.70
CA ALA A 74 26.87 17.50 25.30
C ALA A 74 27.49 18.23 26.50
N TYR A 75 26.69 18.52 27.53
CA TYR A 75 27.15 19.14 28.76
C TYR A 75 28.13 18.22 29.53
N LEU A 76 27.80 16.93 29.65
CA LEU A 76 28.72 15.97 30.25
C LEU A 76 30.03 15.87 29.47
N GLY A 77 29.97 15.91 28.13
CA GLY A 77 31.16 15.94 27.28
C GLY A 77 32.02 17.17 27.51
N SER A 78 31.42 18.34 27.75
CA SER A 78 32.18 19.56 28.06
C SER A 78 32.83 19.54 29.44
N LEU A 79 32.25 18.80 30.40
CA LEU A 79 32.89 18.55 31.70
C LEU A 79 34.05 17.56 31.56
N LEU A 80 33.84 16.45 30.84
CA LEU A 80 34.88 15.42 30.65
C LEU A 80 36.07 15.94 29.82
N SER A 81 35.85 16.86 28.88
CA SER A 81 36.93 17.44 28.07
C SER A 81 37.88 18.35 28.87
N GLN A 82 37.48 18.79 30.07
CA GLN A 82 38.32 19.59 30.97
C GLN A 82 39.32 18.71 31.75
N ILE A 83 39.15 17.39 31.75
CA ILE A 83 40.02 16.45 32.47
C ILE A 83 41.33 16.27 31.68
N PRO A 84 42.50 16.57 32.28
CA PRO A 84 43.78 16.35 31.60
C PRO A 84 44.01 14.86 31.27
N PRO A 85 44.64 14.52 30.13
CA PRO A 85 44.84 13.13 29.68
C PRO A 85 45.62 12.22 30.65
N ALA A 86 46.38 12.80 31.57
CA ALA A 86 47.22 12.11 32.55
C ALA A 86 46.82 12.42 34.00
N ALA A 87 45.63 12.98 34.23
CA ALA A 87 45.15 13.23 35.58
C ALA A 87 44.79 11.91 36.29
N ASN A 88 45.15 11.79 37.56
CA ASN A 88 44.63 10.73 38.43
C ASN A 88 43.16 11.05 38.74
N ILE A 89 42.25 10.42 38.00
CA ILE A 89 40.81 10.56 38.19
C ILE A 89 40.25 9.48 39.13
N PRO A 90 39.29 9.82 39.99
CA PRO A 90 38.48 8.85 40.74
C PRO A 90 37.90 7.74 39.84
N ALA A 91 37.77 6.54 40.38
CA ALA A 91 37.32 5.35 39.64
C ALA A 91 35.93 5.55 39.01
N GLU A 92 35.05 6.30 39.67
CA GLU A 92 33.71 6.63 39.20
C GLU A 92 33.75 7.49 37.94
N LEU A 93 34.67 8.46 37.87
CA LEU A 93 34.86 9.32 36.70
C LEU A 93 35.54 8.58 35.55
N ALA A 94 36.48 7.67 35.86
CA ALA A 94 37.09 6.80 34.86
C ALA A 94 36.04 5.88 34.18
N LEU A 95 35.13 5.32 34.97
CA LEU A 95 34.00 4.54 34.43
C LEU A 95 33.12 5.40 33.53
N LEU A 96 32.75 6.60 33.97
CA LEU A 96 31.91 7.50 33.18
C LEU A 96 32.57 7.89 31.84
N GLN A 97 33.88 8.18 31.86
CA GLN A 97 34.65 8.45 30.64
C GLN A 97 34.68 7.25 29.69
N SER A 98 34.77 6.03 30.22
CA SER A 98 34.77 4.80 29.41
C SER A 98 33.43 4.52 28.73
N VAL A 99 32.30 4.85 29.37
CA VAL A 99 30.96 4.60 28.82
C VAL A 99 30.44 5.79 27.99
N PHE A 100 31.06 6.97 28.13
CA PHE A 100 30.62 8.20 27.48
C PHE A 100 30.38 8.07 25.96
N PRO A 101 31.24 7.39 25.16
CA PRO A 101 30.97 7.21 23.73
C PRO A 101 29.66 6.48 23.44
N PHE A 102 29.27 5.53 24.29
CA PHE A 102 27.99 4.82 24.17
C PHE A 102 26.80 5.73 24.51
N LEU A 103 26.94 6.60 25.52
CA LEU A 103 25.93 7.60 25.87
C LEU A 103 25.69 8.59 24.73
N VAL A 104 26.76 9.10 24.13
CA VAL A 104 26.68 10.00 22.97
C VAL A 104 26.03 9.31 21.78
N THR A 105 26.46 8.08 21.47
CA THR A 105 25.87 7.28 20.39
C THR A 105 24.37 7.08 20.61
N TYR A 106 23.97 6.73 21.83
CA TYR A 106 22.56 6.57 22.20
C TYR A 106 21.77 7.88 22.02
N ALA A 107 22.24 8.98 22.60
CA ALA A 107 21.57 10.28 22.52
C ALA A 107 21.42 10.77 21.07
N LEU A 108 22.44 10.59 20.24
CA LEU A 108 22.36 10.89 18.80
C LEU A 108 21.36 9.99 18.10
N SER A 109 21.43 8.68 18.30
CA SER A 109 20.54 7.72 17.64
C SER A 109 19.05 7.98 17.98
N TYR A 110 18.77 8.40 19.21
CA TYR A 110 17.43 8.74 19.67
C TYR A 110 16.79 9.89 18.86
N VAL A 111 17.59 10.82 18.34
CA VAL A 111 17.09 11.94 17.51
C VAL A 111 17.21 11.63 16.01
N VAL A 112 18.35 11.08 15.60
CA VAL A 112 18.66 10.86 14.17
C VAL A 112 17.77 9.80 13.55
N ILE A 113 17.50 8.69 14.24
CA ILE A 113 16.68 7.60 13.67
C ILE A 113 15.24 8.07 13.41
N PRO A 114 14.53 8.69 14.37
CA PRO A 114 13.20 9.24 14.10
C PRO A 114 13.23 10.36 13.05
N GLY A 115 14.26 11.22 13.06
CA GLY A 115 14.43 12.28 12.05
C GLY A 115 14.57 11.73 10.63
N ALA A 116 15.41 10.71 10.43
CA ALA A 116 15.58 10.06 9.13
C ALA A 116 14.27 9.39 8.67
N ARG A 117 13.55 8.73 9.59
CA ARG A 117 12.24 8.15 9.29
C ARG A 117 11.22 9.22 8.88
N PHE A 118 11.23 10.37 9.55
CA PHE A 118 10.34 11.50 9.23
C PHE A 118 10.58 12.01 7.80
N LEU A 119 11.84 12.19 7.40
CA LEU A 119 12.18 12.64 6.04
C LEU A 119 11.70 11.65 4.97
N LYS A 120 11.94 10.35 5.18
CA LYS A 120 11.45 9.30 4.26
C LYS A 120 9.93 9.33 4.15
N LEU A 121 9.24 9.41 5.29
CA LEU A 121 7.79 9.41 5.33
C LEU A 121 7.18 10.63 4.63
N GLN A 122 7.81 11.80 4.76
CA GLN A 122 7.39 12.99 4.02
C GLN A 122 7.51 12.79 2.50
N ALA A 123 8.62 12.20 2.04
CA ALA A 123 8.79 11.90 0.61
C ALA A 123 7.72 10.92 0.11
N ASP A 124 7.42 9.87 0.87
CA ASP A 124 6.38 8.88 0.53
C ASP A 124 4.98 9.54 0.53
N ASN A 125 4.68 10.39 1.50
CA ASN A 125 3.41 11.11 1.60
C ASN A 125 3.22 12.12 0.45
N LEU A 126 4.28 12.75 -0.03
CA LEU A 126 4.22 13.63 -1.20
C LEU A 126 3.82 12.84 -2.46
N GLN A 127 4.33 11.62 -2.63
CA GLN A 127 3.92 10.76 -3.75
C GLN A 127 2.45 10.33 -3.63
N ILE A 128 1.98 10.04 -2.41
CA ILE A 128 0.56 9.75 -2.14
C ILE A 128 -0.31 10.94 -2.55
N GLU A 129 0.08 12.15 -2.15
CA GLU A 129 -0.65 13.38 -2.47
C GLU A 129 -0.73 13.65 -3.97
N GLN A 130 0.37 13.42 -4.71
CA GLN A 130 0.38 13.52 -6.17
C GLN A 130 -0.61 12.53 -6.81
N ARG A 131 -0.63 11.27 -6.35
CA ARG A 131 -1.58 10.27 -6.87
C ARG A 131 -3.03 10.65 -6.56
N ASN A 132 -3.32 11.13 -5.36
CA ASN A 132 -4.65 11.59 -4.99
C ASN A 132 -5.10 12.80 -5.81
N THR A 133 -4.18 13.73 -6.07
CA THR A 133 -4.44 14.90 -6.93
C THR A 133 -4.78 14.46 -8.35
N ASN A 134 -4.01 13.52 -8.91
CA ASN A 134 -4.32 12.95 -10.23
C ASN A 134 -5.71 12.30 -10.24
N ARG A 135 -6.08 11.51 -9.22
CA ARG A 135 -7.42 10.89 -9.13
C ARG A 135 -8.55 11.91 -9.07
N ARG A 136 -8.37 13.01 -8.32
CA ARG A 136 -9.32 14.13 -8.30
C ARG A 136 -9.47 14.76 -9.68
N MET A 137 -8.35 15.03 -10.36
CA MET A 137 -8.37 15.57 -11.73
C MET A 137 -9.09 14.64 -12.72
N TRP A 138 -8.86 13.33 -12.63
CA TRP A 138 -9.57 12.34 -13.45
C TRP A 138 -11.06 12.29 -13.15
N ARG A 139 -11.46 12.34 -11.87
CA ARG A 139 -12.88 12.46 -11.47
C ARG A 139 -13.50 13.69 -12.12
N ASP A 140 -12.84 14.84 -12.03
CA ASP A 140 -13.36 16.11 -12.55
C ASP A 140 -13.47 16.10 -14.08
N ALA A 141 -12.46 15.53 -14.76
CA ALA A 141 -12.51 15.34 -16.21
C ALA A 141 -13.65 14.39 -16.64
N LEU A 142 -13.92 13.34 -15.85
CA LEU A 142 -15.01 12.40 -16.11
C LEU A 142 -16.39 13.01 -15.84
N SER A 143 -16.52 13.83 -14.80
CA SER A 143 -17.79 14.51 -14.47
C SER A 143 -18.14 15.59 -15.50
N GLN A 144 -17.14 16.32 -15.97
CA GLN A 144 -17.26 17.35 -17.01
C GLN A 144 -17.30 16.78 -18.44
N GLY A 145 -16.88 15.53 -18.62
CA GLY A 145 -16.74 14.88 -19.93
C GLY A 145 -18.04 14.86 -20.74
N GLY A 146 -17.97 15.44 -21.95
CA GLY A 146 -19.08 15.50 -22.90
C GLY A 146 -19.53 14.13 -23.41
N THR A 147 -20.58 14.13 -24.24
CA THR A 147 -21.28 12.94 -24.74
C THR A 147 -20.37 11.89 -25.39
N ALA A 148 -19.29 12.32 -26.05
CA ALA A 148 -18.32 11.40 -26.68
C ALA A 148 -17.54 10.54 -25.68
N LEU A 149 -17.17 11.08 -24.51
CA LEU A 149 -16.48 10.30 -23.47
C LEU A 149 -17.44 9.31 -22.83
N ARG A 150 -18.68 9.75 -22.54
CA ARG A 150 -19.75 8.87 -22.01
C ARG A 150 -20.04 7.72 -22.97
N SER A 151 -20.22 8.00 -24.26
CA SER A 151 -20.43 6.98 -25.30
C SER A 151 -19.29 5.96 -25.38
N ARG A 152 -18.03 6.39 -25.22
CA ARG A 152 -16.87 5.47 -25.17
C ARG A 152 -16.87 4.60 -23.91
N LEU A 153 -17.23 5.18 -22.76
CA LEU A 153 -17.33 4.45 -21.50
C LEU A 153 -18.49 3.45 -21.54
N ASP A 154 -19.64 3.82 -22.10
CA ASP A 154 -20.80 2.92 -22.28
C ASP A 154 -20.49 1.78 -23.26
N ALA A 155 -19.79 2.09 -24.36
CA ALA A 155 -19.31 1.08 -25.30
C ALA A 155 -18.27 0.14 -24.67
N ALA A 156 -17.42 0.64 -23.76
CA ALA A 156 -16.49 -0.20 -23.01
C ALA A 156 -17.21 -1.05 -21.94
N ALA A 157 -18.19 -0.48 -21.25
CA ALA A 157 -19.00 -1.16 -20.24
C ALA A 157 -19.83 -2.30 -20.85
N SER A 158 -20.44 -2.08 -22.03
CA SER A 158 -21.17 -3.12 -22.75
C SER A 158 -20.27 -4.25 -23.25
N ARG A 159 -18.99 -3.96 -23.57
CA ARG A 159 -17.99 -4.97 -23.93
C ARG A 159 -17.38 -5.72 -22.73
N LYS A 160 -17.73 -5.34 -21.50
CA LYS A 160 -17.24 -5.96 -20.26
C LYS A 160 -17.86 -7.35 -19.99
N GLN A 161 -18.63 -7.88 -20.94
CA GLN A 161 -19.28 -9.18 -20.80
C GLN A 161 -18.29 -10.34 -21.01
N SER A 162 -18.17 -11.14 -19.94
CA SER A 162 -17.43 -12.40 -19.79
C SER A 162 -15.94 -12.32 -20.07
N LEU A 163 -15.17 -12.13 -18.99
CA LEU A 163 -13.75 -12.45 -18.96
C LEU A 163 -13.64 -13.98 -19.15
N ARG A 164 -13.53 -14.44 -20.39
CA ARG A 164 -13.38 -15.87 -20.72
C ARG A 164 -11.97 -16.30 -20.33
N VAL A 165 -11.85 -17.02 -19.22
CA VAL A 165 -10.61 -17.67 -18.82
C VAL A 165 -10.38 -18.83 -19.78
N VAL A 166 -9.42 -18.67 -20.69
CA VAL A 166 -9.00 -19.74 -21.61
C VAL A 166 -8.06 -20.65 -20.84
N ARG A 167 -8.50 -21.89 -20.57
CA ARG A 167 -7.70 -22.91 -19.90
C ARG A 167 -6.98 -23.77 -20.93
N LYS A 168 -6.01 -24.57 -20.49
CA LYS A 168 -5.22 -25.44 -21.39
C LYS A 168 -6.07 -26.46 -22.16
N GLU A 169 -7.22 -26.85 -21.60
CA GLU A 169 -8.19 -27.73 -22.27
C GLU A 169 -9.06 -27.01 -23.32
N ASP A 170 -9.10 -25.66 -23.28
CA ASP A 170 -9.78 -24.82 -24.27
C ASP A 170 -8.85 -24.45 -25.45
N ILE A 171 -7.64 -25.03 -25.53
CA ILE A 171 -6.60 -24.73 -26.52
C ILE A 171 -6.26 -25.99 -27.32
N GLU A 172 -6.75 -26.05 -28.55
CA GLU A 172 -6.46 -27.16 -29.47
C GLU A 172 -5.09 -27.00 -30.10
N PHE A 173 -4.85 -25.81 -30.67
CA PHE A 173 -3.60 -25.43 -31.29
C PHE A 173 -2.73 -24.64 -30.30
N ASP A 174 -1.58 -25.22 -29.99
CA ASP A 174 -0.58 -24.62 -29.12
C ASP A 174 0.77 -24.69 -29.82
N SER A 175 1.52 -23.59 -29.83
CA SER A 175 2.86 -23.53 -30.43
C SER A 175 3.87 -24.39 -29.69
N ALA A 176 3.55 -24.79 -28.45
CA ALA A 176 4.33 -25.78 -27.69
C ALA A 176 4.07 -27.24 -28.12
N LYS A 177 3.01 -27.52 -28.89
CA LYS A 177 2.71 -28.86 -29.42
C LYS A 177 3.23 -28.97 -30.86
N GLY A 178 4.00 -30.03 -31.15
CA GLY A 178 4.43 -30.31 -32.52
C GLY A 178 3.25 -30.62 -33.44
N LEU A 179 3.36 -30.31 -34.74
CA LEU A 179 2.27 -30.44 -35.72
C LEU A 179 1.63 -31.85 -35.77
N ALA A 180 2.42 -32.90 -35.51
CA ALA A 180 1.92 -34.28 -35.48
C ALA A 180 1.07 -34.62 -34.24
N GLN A 181 1.10 -33.77 -33.21
CA GLN A 181 0.33 -33.93 -31.97
C GLN A 181 -0.92 -33.03 -31.95
N GLN A 182 -1.13 -32.23 -32.99
CA GLN A 182 -2.32 -31.42 -33.15
C GLN A 182 -3.42 -32.26 -33.83
N PRO A 183 -4.67 -32.19 -33.34
CA PRO A 183 -5.75 -33.02 -33.88
C PRO A 183 -6.04 -32.62 -35.33
N VAL A 184 -6.04 -33.62 -36.23
CA VAL A 184 -6.33 -33.46 -37.67
C VAL A 184 -7.83 -33.65 -37.95
N GLU A 185 -8.56 -34.31 -37.04
CA GLU A 185 -9.99 -34.57 -37.18
C GLU A 185 -10.86 -33.54 -36.45
N PRO A 186 -12.12 -33.34 -36.90
CA PRO A 186 -13.07 -32.44 -36.26
C PRO A 186 -13.35 -32.87 -34.82
N THR A 187 -12.97 -32.02 -33.88
CA THR A 187 -13.35 -32.07 -32.47
C THR A 187 -14.61 -31.24 -32.21
N ALA A 188 -15.19 -31.42 -31.02
CA ALA A 188 -16.32 -30.62 -30.54
C ALA A 188 -16.04 -29.10 -30.47
N LEU A 189 -14.77 -28.69 -30.45
CA LEU A 189 -14.37 -27.27 -30.43
C LEU A 189 -14.47 -26.65 -31.82
N TYR A 190 -14.21 -27.38 -32.91
CA TYR A 190 -14.48 -26.91 -34.27
C TYR A 190 -15.97 -26.79 -34.52
N ASP A 191 -16.76 -27.77 -34.10
CA ASP A 191 -18.22 -27.73 -34.27
C ASP A 191 -18.85 -26.53 -33.52
N ASP A 192 -18.37 -26.23 -32.30
CA ASP A 192 -18.77 -25.04 -31.56
C ASP A 192 -18.31 -23.75 -32.25
N PHE A 193 -17.09 -23.72 -32.77
CA PHE A 193 -16.56 -22.58 -33.51
C PHE A 193 -17.39 -22.30 -34.78
N ASP A 194 -17.65 -23.32 -35.60
CA ASP A 194 -18.43 -23.23 -36.83
C ASP A 194 -19.90 -22.90 -36.58
N ARG A 195 -20.48 -23.40 -35.47
CA ARG A 195 -21.80 -22.98 -35.00
C ARG A 195 -21.83 -21.48 -34.74
N ARG A 196 -20.88 -20.95 -33.95
CA ARG A 196 -20.82 -19.51 -33.63
C ARG A 196 -20.52 -18.65 -34.85
N LEU A 197 -19.76 -19.18 -35.82
CA LEU A 197 -19.48 -18.50 -37.07
C LEU A 197 -20.78 -18.28 -37.86
N ARG A 198 -21.59 -19.34 -38.00
CA ARG A 198 -22.91 -19.31 -38.67
C ARG A 198 -23.89 -18.38 -37.97
N GLU A 199 -24.02 -18.51 -36.65
CA GLU A 199 -24.88 -17.64 -35.83
C GLU A 199 -24.52 -16.14 -35.97
N ARG A 200 -23.25 -15.83 -36.24
CA ARG A 200 -22.78 -14.45 -36.41
C ARG A 200 -22.81 -13.95 -37.85
N SER A 201 -22.65 -14.84 -38.84
CA SER A 201 -22.74 -14.50 -40.26
C SER A 201 -24.18 -14.36 -40.76
N GLY A 202 -25.18 -14.78 -39.97
CA GLY A 202 -26.60 -14.58 -40.26
C GLY A 202 -27.16 -15.56 -41.30
N GLU A 203 -26.56 -16.74 -41.43
CA GLU A 203 -27.14 -17.90 -42.14
C GLU A 203 -27.84 -18.84 -41.15
#